data_AF-A0AAP0LLC1-F1
#
_entry.id   AF-A0AAP0LLC1-F1
#
_cell.length_a   1.000
_cell.length_b   1.000
_cell.length_c   1.000
_cell.angle_alpha   90.00
_cell.angle_beta   90.00
_cell.angle_gamma   90.00
#
_symmetry.space_group_name_H-M   'P 1'
#
loop_
_entity.id
_entity.type
_entity.pdbx_description
1 polymer ?
#
loop_
_entity_poly.entity_id
_entity_poly.type
_entity_poly.pdbx_seq_one_letter_code
_entity_poly.pdbx_strand_id
1 'polypeptide(L)'
;MEEFSKPMFDYWKKRLLVQVRQLDDSLAQEMQVASSLEEWKSRGIKLFYEQNYEMATKCFEKAKDTYWEGRSNASGLKAAADRISSSNPLEANVFLREAAKIFEAIGKADSAAKCFFDLGEYARAGTIYLEICEEPELEKAGECFFLAGCYKLAADVYARGSFFAEFLDACSKGKLFDIGLQYISYWKQHADTDLNDNKSMMKFVRAFHSMDLIRNFLNSKRCFDELLVLEEESGNFVGAANIARLKGDILRSADWLPKAGNHKEACNLTLNYVLSNSLWSSESRGWPLKQFTQKKELLEKAKLLAKNESNKFYKFVCTEADILSNDQSDLLIMNKQLNASKRHQSVNGETLSAGKILDFHLHTNSSKYVWEDELVLDGTICKNRVSVQTLVYFWSCWRDKIVNLLKYLECLKSQDFNDYKSYGDFCFNYLGVWRLYNNGNIIYLLLNSDAEWVRDLANRHASGSGKLASINVRQLVSAGKNY
;
A
#
# COMPACT_ATOMS: atom_id res chain seq x y z
N MET A 1 -42.40 -66.84 -22.30
CA MET A 1 -42.96 -65.53 -22.72
C MET A 1 -44.18 -65.68 -23.64
N GLU A 2 -44.30 -66.78 -24.40
CA GLU A 2 -45.47 -67.04 -25.28
C GLU A 2 -46.80 -67.29 -24.54
N GLU A 3 -46.79 -67.89 -23.35
CA GLU A 3 -48.04 -68.22 -22.64
C GLU A 3 -48.81 -66.99 -22.12
N PHE A 4 -48.11 -65.91 -21.77
CA PHE A 4 -48.75 -64.69 -21.25
C PHE A 4 -49.20 -63.70 -22.32
N SER A 5 -48.66 -63.80 -23.54
CA SER A 5 -48.96 -62.88 -24.66
C SER A 5 -50.06 -63.40 -25.59
N LYS A 6 -50.30 -64.71 -25.62
CA LYS A 6 -51.32 -65.38 -26.44
C LYS A 6 -52.74 -64.83 -26.23
N PRO A 7 -53.24 -64.63 -25.00
CA PRO A 7 -54.60 -64.12 -24.78
C PRO A 7 -54.81 -62.70 -25.33
N MET A 8 -53.79 -61.85 -25.23
CA MET A 8 -53.84 -60.47 -25.72
C MET A 8 -53.75 -60.42 -27.25
N PHE A 9 -52.90 -61.26 -27.84
CA PHE A 9 -52.80 -61.42 -29.28
C PHE A 9 -54.10 -61.94 -29.90
N ASP A 10 -54.72 -62.95 -29.28
CA ASP A 10 -56.00 -63.50 -29.73
C ASP A 10 -57.14 -62.48 -29.58
N TYR A 11 -57.10 -61.63 -28.54
CA TYR A 11 -58.04 -60.51 -28.37
C TYR A 11 -57.91 -59.48 -29.51
N TRP A 12 -56.69 -59.05 -29.84
CA TRP A 12 -56.45 -58.11 -30.95
C TRP A 12 -56.79 -58.72 -32.31
N LYS A 13 -56.54 -60.03 -32.49
CA LYS A 13 -56.90 -60.77 -33.70
C LYS A 13 -58.42 -60.84 -33.89
N LYS A 14 -59.19 -61.09 -32.81
CA LYS A 14 -60.66 -61.05 -32.83
C LYS A 14 -61.23 -59.65 -33.13
N ARG A 15 -60.56 -58.59 -32.67
CA ARG A 15 -60.93 -57.20 -32.95
C ARG A 15 -60.51 -56.71 -34.35
N LEU A 16 -59.89 -57.57 -35.16
CA LEU A 16 -59.32 -57.22 -36.48
C LEU A 16 -58.27 -56.10 -36.41
N LEU A 17 -57.61 -55.93 -35.27
CA LEU A 17 -56.60 -54.87 -35.05
C LEU A 17 -55.19 -55.31 -35.45
N VAL A 18 -54.99 -56.59 -35.72
CA VAL A 18 -53.70 -57.17 -36.11
C VAL A 18 -53.88 -58.09 -37.32
N GLN A 19 -52.95 -58.01 -38.26
CA GLN A 19 -52.88 -58.88 -39.42
C GLN A 19 -51.71 -59.84 -39.24
N VAL A 20 -51.96 -61.14 -39.39
CA VAL A 20 -50.91 -62.17 -39.35
C VAL A 20 -50.56 -62.55 -40.78
N ARG A 21 -49.36 -62.20 -41.23
CA ARG A 21 -48.81 -62.57 -42.54
C ARG A 21 -47.54 -63.39 -42.34
N GLN A 22 -47.22 -64.27 -43.30
CA GLN A 22 -45.89 -64.87 -43.33
C GLN A 22 -44.86 -63.82 -43.74
N LEU A 23 -43.66 -63.89 -43.18
CA LEU A 23 -42.55 -63.03 -43.57
C LEU A 23 -42.01 -63.50 -44.93
N ASP A 24 -42.70 -63.11 -46.00
CA ASP A 24 -42.25 -63.29 -47.38
C ASP A 24 -41.48 -62.05 -47.87
N ASP A 25 -40.78 -62.18 -48.99
CA ASP A 25 -39.96 -61.08 -49.55
C ASP A 25 -40.81 -59.83 -49.87
N SER A 26 -42.09 -60.03 -50.23
CA SER A 26 -43.05 -58.95 -50.46
C SER A 26 -43.37 -58.18 -49.18
N LEU A 27 -43.65 -58.87 -48.08
CA LEU A 27 -43.90 -58.25 -46.78
C LEU A 27 -42.64 -57.59 -46.23
N ALA A 28 -41.48 -58.22 -46.39
CA ALA A 28 -40.19 -57.64 -46.00
C ALA A 28 -39.93 -56.33 -46.74
N GLN A 29 -40.30 -56.24 -48.02
CA GLN A 29 -40.18 -55.03 -48.83
C GLN A 29 -41.25 -53.97 -48.47
N GLU A 30 -42.48 -54.38 -48.14
CA GLU A 30 -43.51 -53.47 -47.58
C GLU A 30 -43.11 -52.90 -46.21
N MET A 31 -42.35 -53.66 -45.40
CA MET A 31 -41.85 -53.22 -44.10
C MET A 31 -40.62 -52.29 -44.19
N GLN A 32 -39.99 -52.16 -45.37
CA GLN A 32 -38.88 -51.24 -45.60
C GLN A 32 -39.39 -49.80 -45.70
N VAL A 33 -39.66 -49.18 -44.57
CA VAL A 33 -39.89 -47.73 -44.49
C VAL A 33 -38.52 -47.06 -44.33
N ALA A 34 -38.03 -46.43 -45.39
CA ALA A 34 -36.83 -45.62 -45.31
C ALA A 34 -37.13 -44.40 -44.42
N SER A 35 -36.43 -44.27 -43.29
CA SER A 35 -36.55 -43.08 -42.46
C SER A 35 -36.08 -41.85 -43.23
N SER A 36 -36.81 -40.76 -43.04
CA SER A 36 -36.46 -39.46 -43.61
C SER A 36 -35.15 -38.93 -43.02
N LEU A 37 -34.53 -37.98 -43.72
CA LEU A 37 -33.30 -37.32 -43.25
C LEU A 37 -33.51 -36.64 -41.88
N GLU A 38 -34.69 -36.06 -41.65
CA GLU A 38 -35.03 -35.39 -40.39
C GLU A 38 -35.22 -36.37 -39.23
N GLU A 39 -35.81 -37.55 -39.48
CA GLU A 39 -35.92 -38.62 -38.48
C GLU A 39 -34.54 -39.16 -38.08
N TRP A 40 -33.64 -39.34 -39.06
CA TRP A 40 -32.24 -39.70 -38.80
C TRP A 40 -31.52 -38.64 -37.97
N LYS A 41 -31.69 -37.35 -38.31
CA LYS A 41 -31.11 -36.23 -37.57
C LYS A 41 -31.63 -36.15 -36.14
N SER A 42 -32.95 -36.20 -35.94
CA SER A 42 -33.59 -36.21 -34.62
C SER A 42 -33.11 -37.37 -33.75
N ARG A 43 -33.03 -38.58 -34.33
CA ARG A 43 -32.49 -39.75 -33.63
C ARG A 43 -31.01 -39.59 -33.30
N GLY A 44 -30.21 -39.04 -34.21
CA GLY A 44 -28.80 -38.73 -34.00
C GLY A 44 -28.59 -37.74 -32.85
N ILE A 45 -29.38 -36.67 -32.78
CA ILE A 45 -29.32 -35.68 -31.68
C ILE A 45 -29.61 -36.37 -30.34
N LYS A 46 -30.64 -37.22 -30.28
CA LYS A 46 -30.95 -37.97 -29.06
C LYS A 46 -29.77 -38.85 -28.62
N LEU A 47 -29.20 -39.63 -29.54
CA LEU A 47 -28.07 -40.52 -29.27
C LEU A 47 -26.80 -39.74 -28.87
N PHE A 48 -26.59 -38.56 -29.45
CA PHE A 48 -25.48 -37.68 -29.10
C PHE A 48 -25.55 -37.24 -27.64
N TYR A 49 -26.73 -36.80 -27.15
CA TYR A 49 -26.91 -36.43 -25.74
C TYR A 49 -26.89 -37.63 -24.79
N GLU A 50 -27.21 -38.83 -25.27
CA GLU A 50 -27.02 -40.10 -24.55
C GLU A 50 -25.55 -40.56 -24.53
N GLN A 51 -24.61 -39.76 -25.06
CA GLN A 51 -23.17 -40.06 -25.20
C GLN A 51 -22.87 -41.28 -26.08
N ASN A 52 -23.84 -41.75 -26.86
CA ASN A 52 -23.65 -42.81 -27.84
C ASN A 52 -23.17 -42.23 -29.17
N TYR A 53 -21.96 -41.65 -29.15
CA TYR A 53 -21.41 -40.89 -30.25
C TYR A 53 -21.22 -41.71 -31.54
N GLU A 54 -20.84 -42.99 -31.42
CA GLU A 54 -20.66 -43.87 -32.59
C GLU A 54 -21.98 -44.07 -33.35
N MET A 55 -23.07 -44.35 -32.63
CA MET A 55 -24.39 -44.51 -33.25
C MET A 55 -24.96 -43.17 -33.72
N ALA A 56 -24.66 -42.07 -33.01
CA ALA A 56 -25.03 -40.73 -33.44
C ALA A 56 -24.37 -40.35 -34.78
N THR A 57 -23.07 -40.61 -34.95
CA THR A 57 -22.35 -40.36 -36.22
C THR A 57 -22.98 -41.12 -37.38
N LYS A 58 -23.27 -42.41 -37.23
CA LYS A 58 -23.97 -43.22 -38.26
C LYS A 58 -25.35 -42.66 -38.62
N CYS A 59 -26.06 -42.07 -37.65
CA CYS A 59 -27.34 -41.40 -37.91
C CYS A 59 -27.15 -40.12 -38.73
N PHE A 60 -26.14 -39.30 -38.42
CA PHE A 60 -25.87 -38.06 -39.15
C PHE A 60 -25.30 -38.27 -40.55
N GLU A 61 -24.48 -39.32 -40.75
CA GLU A 61 -24.06 -39.79 -42.09
C GLU A 61 -25.29 -40.11 -42.97
N LYS A 62 -26.26 -40.87 -42.42
CA LYS A 62 -27.52 -41.18 -43.12
C LYS A 62 -28.40 -39.95 -43.35
N ALA A 63 -28.36 -38.98 -42.45
CA ALA A 63 -29.04 -37.70 -42.60
C ALA A 63 -28.33 -36.74 -43.58
N LYS A 64 -27.10 -37.06 -44.03
CA LYS A 64 -26.21 -36.18 -44.80
C LYS A 64 -25.94 -34.84 -44.12
N ASP A 65 -25.92 -34.82 -42.79
CA ASP A 65 -25.65 -33.62 -41.98
C ASP A 65 -24.17 -33.59 -41.58
N THR A 66 -23.33 -33.03 -42.46
CA THR A 66 -21.87 -33.01 -42.31
C THR A 66 -21.40 -32.30 -41.04
N TYR A 67 -22.15 -31.30 -40.57
CA TYR A 67 -21.83 -30.57 -39.34
C TYR A 67 -22.05 -31.46 -38.11
N TRP A 68 -23.22 -32.10 -38.00
CA TRP A 68 -23.51 -32.96 -36.86
C TRP A 68 -22.72 -34.28 -36.88
N GLU A 69 -22.44 -34.82 -38.07
CA GLU A 69 -21.53 -35.96 -38.26
C GLU A 69 -20.13 -35.66 -37.73
N GLY A 70 -19.54 -34.54 -38.15
CA GLY A 70 -18.23 -34.11 -37.66
C GLY A 70 -18.25 -33.85 -36.16
N ARG A 71 -19.31 -33.20 -35.65
CA ARG A 71 -19.47 -32.90 -34.22
C ARG A 71 -19.56 -34.18 -33.38
N SER A 72 -20.37 -35.16 -33.77
CA SER A 72 -20.50 -36.42 -33.03
C SER A 72 -19.24 -37.25 -33.07
N ASN A 73 -18.57 -37.30 -34.23
CA ASN A 73 -17.30 -38.01 -34.39
C ASN A 73 -16.22 -37.42 -33.48
N ALA A 74 -16.00 -36.11 -33.55
CA ALA A 74 -15.00 -35.42 -32.72
C ALA A 74 -15.29 -35.55 -31.21
N SER A 75 -16.56 -35.43 -30.79
CA SER A 75 -16.95 -35.68 -29.40
C SER A 75 -16.71 -37.13 -28.96
N GLY A 76 -16.94 -38.11 -29.86
CA GLY A 76 -16.65 -39.52 -29.61
C GLY A 76 -15.16 -39.80 -29.45
N LEU A 77 -14.33 -39.22 -30.31
CA LEU A 77 -12.87 -39.29 -30.23
C LEU A 77 -12.34 -38.68 -28.92
N LYS A 78 -12.89 -37.52 -28.52
CA LYS A 78 -12.54 -36.91 -27.24
C LYS A 78 -12.90 -37.81 -26.06
N ALA A 79 -14.12 -38.35 -26.03
CA ALA A 79 -14.54 -39.28 -24.98
C ALA A 79 -13.74 -40.60 -24.98
N ALA A 80 -13.23 -41.04 -26.13
CA ALA A 80 -12.29 -42.15 -26.22
C ALA A 80 -10.93 -41.78 -25.61
N ALA A 81 -10.39 -40.61 -25.93
CA ALA A 81 -9.14 -40.11 -25.37
C ALA A 81 -9.21 -40.00 -23.83
N ASP A 82 -10.29 -39.43 -23.30
CA ASP A 82 -10.48 -39.26 -21.86
C ASP A 82 -10.44 -40.60 -21.12
N ARG A 83 -11.06 -41.65 -21.70
CA ARG A 83 -11.10 -43.00 -21.13
C ARG A 83 -9.73 -43.68 -21.05
N ILE A 84 -8.83 -43.38 -21.98
CA ILE A 84 -7.50 -44.03 -22.04
C ILE A 84 -6.36 -43.10 -21.61
N SER A 85 -6.66 -41.84 -21.24
CA SER A 85 -5.68 -40.81 -20.87
C SER A 85 -4.69 -41.27 -19.78
N SER A 86 -5.14 -42.06 -18.81
CA SER A 86 -4.33 -42.57 -17.71
C SER A 86 -3.54 -43.84 -18.04
N SER A 87 -4.01 -44.65 -18.98
CA SER A 87 -3.43 -45.95 -19.34
C SER A 87 -2.52 -45.88 -20.58
N ASN A 88 -2.86 -45.03 -21.56
CA ASN A 88 -2.09 -44.82 -22.78
C ASN A 88 -2.17 -43.36 -23.26
N PRO A 89 -1.33 -42.46 -22.70
CA PRO A 89 -1.38 -41.03 -23.03
C PRO A 89 -0.96 -40.72 -24.48
N LEU A 90 -0.09 -41.54 -25.09
CA LEU A 90 0.33 -41.33 -26.48
C LEU A 90 -0.83 -41.55 -27.46
N GLU A 91 -1.62 -42.59 -27.24
CA GLU A 91 -2.79 -42.91 -28.06
C GLU A 91 -3.95 -41.94 -27.78
N ALA A 92 -4.14 -41.51 -26.52
CA ALA A 92 -5.07 -40.44 -26.17
C ALA A 92 -4.78 -39.15 -26.95
N ASN A 93 -3.49 -38.79 -27.09
CA ASN A 93 -3.07 -37.61 -27.85
C ASN A 93 -3.38 -37.72 -29.35
N VAL A 94 -3.32 -38.92 -29.93
CA VAL A 94 -3.72 -39.14 -31.33
C VAL A 94 -5.22 -38.85 -31.49
N PHE A 95 -6.05 -39.38 -30.59
CA PHE A 95 -7.50 -39.13 -30.61
C PHE A 95 -7.85 -37.65 -30.40
N LEU A 96 -7.20 -36.97 -29.45
CA LEU A 96 -7.41 -35.54 -29.20
C LEU A 96 -7.01 -34.67 -30.41
N ARG A 97 -5.87 -34.98 -31.05
CA ARG A 97 -5.41 -34.23 -32.22
C ARG A 97 -6.34 -34.41 -33.41
N GLU A 98 -6.87 -35.61 -33.59
CA GLU A 98 -7.85 -35.87 -34.66
C GLU A 98 -9.20 -35.20 -34.36
N ALA A 99 -9.67 -35.27 -33.11
CA ALA A 99 -10.87 -34.54 -32.68
C ALA A 99 -10.72 -33.02 -32.91
N ALA A 100 -9.55 -32.45 -32.60
CA ALA A 100 -9.28 -31.02 -32.79
C ALA A 100 -9.40 -30.60 -34.26
N LYS A 101 -8.81 -31.35 -35.19
CA LYS A 101 -8.91 -31.07 -36.65
C LYS A 101 -10.34 -31.11 -37.15
N ILE A 102 -11.13 -32.08 -36.68
CA ILE A 102 -12.53 -32.20 -37.07
C ILE A 102 -13.33 -31.00 -36.52
N PHE A 103 -13.08 -30.60 -35.27
CA PHE A 103 -13.69 -29.40 -34.69
C PHE A 103 -13.31 -28.11 -35.44
N GLU A 104 -12.04 -27.95 -35.85
CA GLU A 104 -11.60 -26.84 -36.71
C GLU A 104 -12.35 -26.85 -38.06
N ALA A 105 -12.47 -28.01 -38.70
CA ALA A 105 -13.10 -28.15 -40.02
C ALA A 105 -14.61 -27.81 -40.01
N ILE A 106 -15.31 -28.07 -38.91
CA ILE A 106 -16.74 -27.73 -38.75
C ILE A 106 -17.00 -26.34 -38.16
N GLY A 107 -15.95 -25.53 -37.95
CA GLY A 107 -16.05 -24.18 -37.39
C GLY A 107 -16.29 -24.13 -35.88
N LYS A 108 -16.04 -25.21 -35.13
CA LYS A 108 -16.17 -25.27 -33.67
C LYS A 108 -14.83 -24.94 -32.98
N ALA A 109 -14.42 -23.68 -33.11
CA ALA A 109 -13.14 -23.18 -32.62
C ALA A 109 -12.93 -23.39 -31.11
N ASP A 110 -13.96 -23.15 -30.29
CA ASP A 110 -13.96 -23.36 -28.83
C ASP A 110 -13.60 -24.82 -28.45
N SER A 111 -14.21 -25.77 -29.15
CA SER A 111 -14.04 -27.20 -28.93
C SER A 111 -12.67 -27.67 -29.41
N ALA A 112 -12.19 -27.13 -30.53
CA ALA A 112 -10.84 -27.38 -31.03
C ALA A 112 -9.77 -26.84 -30.07
N ALA A 113 -9.91 -25.60 -29.60
CA ALA A 113 -8.99 -24.98 -28.63
C ALA A 113 -8.89 -25.81 -27.36
N LYS A 114 -10.01 -26.33 -26.85
CA LYS A 114 -10.02 -27.23 -25.69
C LYS A 114 -9.26 -28.52 -25.96
N CYS A 115 -9.40 -29.14 -27.13
CA CYS A 115 -8.61 -30.32 -27.49
C CYS A 115 -7.10 -30.02 -27.55
N PHE A 116 -6.69 -28.86 -28.09
CA PHE A 116 -5.28 -28.45 -28.08
C PHE A 116 -4.76 -28.11 -26.67
N PHE A 117 -5.61 -27.58 -25.81
CA PHE A 117 -5.30 -27.36 -24.40
C PHE A 117 -5.05 -28.69 -23.68
N ASP A 118 -5.94 -29.67 -23.87
CA ASP A 118 -5.83 -31.01 -23.29
C ASP A 118 -4.57 -31.74 -23.79
N LEU A 119 -4.10 -31.44 -25.02
CA LEU A 119 -2.83 -31.92 -25.60
C LEU A 119 -1.57 -31.26 -25.02
N GLY A 120 -1.71 -30.16 -24.27
CA GLY A 120 -0.58 -29.32 -23.84
C GLY A 120 -0.03 -28.39 -24.93
N GLU A 121 -0.69 -28.29 -26.09
CA GLU A 121 -0.35 -27.35 -27.17
C GLU A 121 -0.90 -25.94 -26.87
N TYR A 122 -0.54 -25.40 -25.70
CA TYR A 122 -1.15 -24.20 -25.13
C TYR A 122 -1.03 -22.96 -26.03
N ALA A 123 0.10 -22.74 -26.71
CA ALA A 123 0.25 -21.57 -27.60
C ALA A 123 -0.76 -21.59 -28.76
N ARG A 124 -1.04 -22.78 -29.31
CA ARG A 124 -2.03 -22.96 -30.37
C ARG A 124 -3.44 -22.77 -29.84
N ALA A 125 -3.76 -23.37 -28.69
CA ALA A 125 -5.05 -23.17 -28.03
C ALA A 125 -5.33 -21.68 -27.74
N GLY A 126 -4.33 -20.96 -27.23
CA GLY A 126 -4.43 -19.52 -26.95
C GLY A 126 -4.69 -18.68 -28.19
N THR A 127 -4.06 -19.02 -29.32
CA THR A 127 -4.29 -18.35 -30.61
C THR A 127 -5.72 -18.58 -31.11
N ILE A 128 -6.23 -19.80 -30.99
CA ILE A 128 -7.61 -20.12 -31.40
C ILE A 128 -8.62 -19.33 -30.54
N TYR A 129 -8.45 -19.31 -29.21
CA TYR A 129 -9.32 -18.54 -28.31
C TYR A 129 -9.28 -17.03 -28.55
N LEU A 130 -8.13 -16.50 -29.00
CA LEU A 130 -7.96 -15.06 -29.22
C LEU A 130 -8.44 -14.58 -30.59
N GLU A 131 -8.17 -15.34 -31.65
CA GLU A 131 -8.29 -14.88 -33.04
C GLU A 131 -9.37 -15.60 -33.85
N ILE A 132 -9.75 -16.83 -33.49
CA ILE A 132 -10.62 -17.68 -34.31
C ILE A 132 -12.03 -17.81 -33.73
N CYS A 133 -12.18 -17.75 -32.41
CA CYS A 133 -13.51 -17.76 -31.78
C CYS A 133 -14.33 -16.52 -32.19
N GLU A 134 -15.64 -16.71 -32.38
CA GLU A 134 -16.59 -15.63 -32.73
C GLU A 134 -16.57 -14.50 -31.68
N GLU A 135 -16.48 -14.86 -30.41
CA GLU A 135 -16.21 -13.96 -29.29
C GLU A 135 -14.85 -14.34 -28.67
N PRO A 136 -13.86 -13.44 -28.65
CA PRO A 136 -12.56 -13.73 -28.08
C PRO A 136 -12.64 -14.08 -26.58
N GLU A 137 -12.23 -15.29 -26.22
CA GLU A 137 -12.20 -15.75 -24.83
C GLU A 137 -10.89 -15.32 -24.15
N LEU A 138 -10.78 -14.02 -23.86
CA LEU A 138 -9.53 -13.38 -23.40
C LEU A 138 -8.92 -14.06 -22.15
N GLU A 139 -9.74 -14.49 -21.18
CA GLU A 139 -9.24 -15.16 -19.96
C GLU A 139 -8.56 -16.50 -20.31
N LYS A 140 -9.24 -17.35 -21.09
CA LYS A 140 -8.71 -18.64 -21.53
C LYS A 140 -7.50 -18.49 -22.45
N ALA A 141 -7.53 -17.51 -23.35
CA ALA A 141 -6.40 -17.19 -24.22
C ALA A 141 -5.17 -16.77 -23.39
N GLY A 142 -5.37 -15.88 -22.42
CA GLY A 142 -4.33 -15.44 -21.49
C GLY A 142 -3.72 -16.60 -20.70
N GLU A 143 -4.58 -17.48 -20.16
CA GLU A 143 -4.14 -18.68 -19.42
C GLU A 143 -3.32 -19.62 -20.31
N CYS A 144 -3.78 -19.86 -21.53
CA CYS A 144 -3.06 -20.66 -22.52
C CYS A 144 -1.66 -20.08 -22.81
N PHE A 145 -1.55 -18.79 -23.08
CA PHE A 145 -0.24 -18.17 -23.33
C PHE A 145 0.65 -18.18 -22.09
N PHE A 146 0.07 -18.05 -20.90
CA PHE A 146 0.79 -18.11 -19.64
C PHE A 146 1.39 -19.50 -19.39
N LEU A 147 0.59 -20.57 -19.58
CA LEU A 147 1.05 -21.96 -19.48
C LEU A 147 2.09 -22.30 -20.56
N ALA A 148 1.99 -21.70 -21.75
CA ALA A 148 2.98 -21.82 -22.81
C ALA A 148 4.33 -21.10 -22.52
N GLY A 149 4.44 -20.36 -21.40
CA GLY A 149 5.61 -19.51 -21.11
C GLY A 149 5.70 -18.24 -21.97
N CYS A 150 4.66 -17.93 -22.76
CA CYS A 150 4.57 -16.76 -23.61
C CYS A 150 4.07 -15.54 -22.83
N TYR A 151 4.78 -15.18 -21.75
CA TYR A 151 4.31 -14.20 -20.77
C TYR A 151 3.99 -12.82 -21.34
N LYS A 152 4.66 -12.39 -22.42
CA LYS A 152 4.36 -11.10 -23.07
C LYS A 152 3.00 -11.10 -23.74
N LEU A 153 2.64 -12.19 -24.42
CA LEU A 153 1.32 -12.35 -25.04
C LEU A 153 0.25 -12.52 -23.97
N ALA A 154 0.53 -13.31 -22.92
CA ALA A 154 -0.38 -13.44 -21.78
C ALA A 154 -0.68 -12.08 -21.14
N ALA A 155 0.36 -11.28 -20.87
CA ALA A 155 0.19 -9.94 -20.32
C ALA A 155 -0.63 -9.01 -21.26
N ASP A 156 -0.37 -9.02 -22.57
CA ASP A 156 -1.16 -8.22 -23.52
C ASP A 156 -2.64 -8.60 -23.52
N VAL A 157 -2.94 -9.90 -23.55
CA VAL A 157 -4.31 -10.42 -23.53
C VAL A 157 -5.01 -10.11 -22.21
N TYR A 158 -4.35 -10.32 -21.08
CA TYR A 158 -4.91 -9.98 -19.76
C TYR A 158 -5.12 -8.47 -19.60
N ALA A 159 -4.23 -7.65 -20.16
CA ALA A 159 -4.40 -6.21 -20.19
C ALA A 159 -5.67 -5.81 -20.96
N ARG A 160 -5.86 -6.34 -22.18
CA ARG A 160 -7.05 -6.11 -23.00
C ARG A 160 -8.35 -6.53 -22.30
N GLY A 161 -8.31 -7.62 -21.54
CA GLY A 161 -9.45 -8.15 -20.79
C GLY A 161 -9.67 -7.53 -19.41
N SER A 162 -8.85 -6.56 -18.98
CA SER A 162 -8.88 -6.00 -17.62
C SER A 162 -8.71 -7.04 -16.50
N PHE A 163 -7.94 -8.11 -16.75
CA PHE A 163 -7.63 -9.17 -15.78
C PHE A 163 -6.37 -8.81 -14.99
N PHE A 164 -6.57 -8.19 -13.83
CA PHE A 164 -5.52 -7.43 -13.16
C PHE A 164 -4.49 -8.29 -12.42
N ALA A 165 -4.95 -9.28 -11.67
CA ALA A 165 -4.08 -10.16 -10.92
C ALA A 165 -3.23 -11.02 -11.87
N GLU A 166 -3.86 -11.49 -12.93
CA GLU A 166 -3.30 -12.35 -13.98
C GLU A 166 -2.28 -11.58 -14.82
N PHE A 167 -2.56 -10.32 -15.17
CA PHE A 167 -1.60 -9.44 -15.83
C PHE A 167 -0.32 -9.26 -15.01
N LEU A 168 -0.46 -8.97 -13.71
CA LEU A 168 0.69 -8.77 -12.82
C LEU A 168 1.49 -10.06 -12.61
N ASP A 169 0.81 -11.21 -12.51
CA ASP A 169 1.48 -12.51 -12.40
C ASP A 169 2.25 -12.85 -13.69
N ALA A 170 1.66 -12.60 -14.87
CA ALA A 170 2.32 -12.75 -16.16
C ALA A 170 3.55 -11.83 -16.27
N CYS A 171 3.43 -10.56 -15.87
CA CYS A 171 4.56 -9.63 -15.89
C CYS A 171 5.66 -10.05 -14.91
N SER A 172 5.31 -10.53 -13.72
CA SER A 172 6.24 -11.01 -12.71
C SER A 172 7.02 -12.23 -13.21
N LYS A 173 6.33 -13.29 -13.66
CA LYS A 173 6.97 -14.50 -14.19
C LYS A 173 7.78 -14.25 -15.45
N GLY A 174 7.28 -13.37 -16.33
CA GLY A 174 7.96 -12.96 -17.55
C GLY A 174 9.07 -11.93 -17.37
N LYS A 175 9.30 -11.42 -16.15
CA LYS A 175 10.23 -10.31 -15.87
C LYS A 175 9.96 -9.08 -16.75
N LEU A 176 8.69 -8.84 -17.10
CA LEU A 176 8.23 -7.74 -17.96
C LEU A 176 7.99 -6.46 -17.13
N PHE A 177 8.99 -6.05 -16.36
CA PHE A 177 8.82 -4.98 -15.37
C PHE A 177 8.45 -3.64 -16.02
N ASP A 178 9.02 -3.30 -17.18
CA ASP A 178 8.73 -2.05 -17.89
C ASP A 178 7.26 -1.99 -18.36
N ILE A 179 6.75 -3.10 -18.89
CA ILE A 179 5.35 -3.20 -19.34
C ILE A 179 4.41 -3.12 -18.14
N GLY A 180 4.71 -3.87 -17.06
CA GLY A 180 3.96 -3.82 -15.82
C GLY A 180 3.89 -2.41 -15.22
N LEU A 181 5.02 -1.70 -15.22
CA LEU A 181 5.13 -0.32 -14.73
C LEU A 181 4.28 0.66 -15.55
N GLN A 182 4.36 0.60 -16.88
CA GLN A 182 3.55 1.44 -17.76
C GLN A 182 2.05 1.22 -17.49
N TYR A 183 1.64 -0.04 -17.35
CA TYR A 183 0.23 -0.36 -17.19
C TYR A 183 -0.33 0.02 -15.82
N ILE A 184 0.41 -0.24 -14.73
CA ILE A 184 0.05 0.25 -13.38
C ILE A 184 -0.02 1.79 -13.37
N SER A 185 0.84 2.46 -14.15
CA SER A 185 0.82 3.92 -14.24
C SER A 185 -0.44 4.45 -14.94
N TYR A 186 -0.86 3.81 -16.03
CA TYR A 186 -2.09 4.11 -16.76
C TYR A 186 -3.32 3.90 -15.86
N TRP A 187 -3.38 2.81 -15.11
CA TRP A 187 -4.53 2.51 -14.27
C TRP A 187 -4.73 3.47 -13.12
N LYS A 188 -3.67 3.86 -12.43
CA LYS A 188 -3.80 4.80 -11.30
C LYS A 188 -4.29 6.18 -11.75
N GLN A 189 -4.15 6.53 -13.03
CA GLN A 189 -4.67 7.78 -13.59
C GLN A 189 -6.15 7.69 -13.98
N HIS A 190 -6.68 6.48 -14.17
CA HIS A 190 -8.03 6.22 -14.68
C HIS A 190 -8.94 5.46 -13.70
N ALA A 191 -8.43 5.02 -12.55
CA ALA A 191 -9.23 4.46 -11.47
C ALA A 191 -9.86 5.58 -10.63
N ASP A 192 -11.15 5.85 -10.83
CA ASP A 192 -11.96 6.60 -9.88
C ASP A 192 -12.12 5.77 -8.61
N THR A 193 -11.64 6.32 -7.49
CA THR A 193 -11.96 5.95 -6.09
C THR A 193 -12.58 4.57 -5.85
N ASP A 194 -11.76 3.53 -5.80
CA ASP A 194 -11.80 2.37 -4.89
C ASP A 194 -10.93 1.23 -5.47
N LEU A 195 -10.48 0.30 -4.61
CA LEU A 195 -9.66 -0.90 -4.89
C LEU A 195 -8.14 -0.67 -4.69
N ASN A 196 -7.60 -0.66 -3.47
CA ASN A 196 -7.63 -1.74 -2.47
C ASN A 196 -7.13 -3.11 -2.95
N ASP A 197 -6.25 -3.15 -3.97
CA ASP A 197 -5.40 -4.33 -4.21
C ASP A 197 -3.91 -4.02 -4.08
N ASN A 198 -3.58 -3.28 -3.00
CA ASN A 198 -2.18 -3.11 -2.58
C ASN A 198 -1.52 -4.49 -2.37
N LYS A 199 -2.29 -5.54 -2.07
CA LYS A 199 -1.79 -6.90 -1.92
C LYS A 199 -1.25 -7.48 -3.24
N SER A 200 -1.97 -7.39 -4.34
CA SER A 200 -1.48 -7.87 -5.65
C SER A 200 -0.39 -6.96 -6.23
N MET A 201 -0.50 -5.64 -6.07
CA MET A 201 0.61 -4.73 -6.40
C MET A 201 1.87 -5.15 -5.65
N MET A 202 1.77 -5.46 -4.34
CA MET A 202 2.91 -5.85 -3.53
C MET A 202 3.53 -7.19 -3.92
N LYS A 203 2.78 -8.14 -4.48
CA LYS A 203 3.36 -9.36 -5.07
C LYS A 203 4.30 -9.01 -6.22
N PHE A 204 3.89 -8.08 -7.10
CA PHE A 204 4.70 -7.61 -8.22
C PHE A 204 5.89 -6.77 -7.77
N VAL A 205 5.68 -5.82 -6.84
CA VAL A 205 6.76 -4.98 -6.29
C VAL A 205 7.84 -5.84 -5.62
N ARG A 206 7.45 -6.89 -4.89
CA ARG A 206 8.40 -7.82 -4.27
C ARG A 206 9.20 -8.66 -5.27
N ALA A 207 8.73 -8.77 -6.52
CA ALA A 207 9.45 -9.45 -7.59
C ALA A 207 10.54 -8.57 -8.25
N PHE A 208 10.60 -7.26 -7.92
CA PHE A 208 11.66 -6.39 -8.41
C PHE A 208 13.02 -6.87 -7.93
N HIS A 209 13.99 -6.85 -8.84
CA HIS A 209 15.36 -7.29 -8.57
C HIS A 209 16.20 -6.25 -7.80
N SER A 210 15.66 -5.07 -7.49
CA SER A 210 16.37 -4.00 -6.78
C SER A 210 15.45 -3.22 -5.84
N MET A 211 15.93 -2.99 -4.61
CA MET A 211 15.27 -2.11 -3.64
C MET A 211 15.14 -0.67 -4.13
N ASP A 212 16.03 -0.19 -4.99
CA ASP A 212 15.93 1.17 -5.53
C ASP A 212 14.77 1.30 -6.53
N LEU A 213 14.50 0.26 -7.31
CA LEU A 213 13.31 0.20 -8.17
C LEU A 213 12.03 0.18 -7.33
N ILE A 214 12.03 -0.59 -6.24
CA ILE A 214 10.92 -0.65 -5.27
C ILE A 214 10.65 0.72 -4.68
N ARG A 215 11.69 1.39 -4.16
CA ARG A 215 11.63 2.75 -3.61
C ARG A 215 11.10 3.74 -4.62
N ASN A 216 11.70 3.79 -5.82
CA ASN A 216 11.31 4.73 -6.85
C ASN A 216 9.85 4.56 -7.25
N PHE A 217 9.42 3.31 -7.44
CA PHE A 217 8.04 3.00 -7.77
C PHE A 217 7.07 3.41 -6.65
N LEU A 218 7.26 2.91 -5.42
CA LEU A 218 6.34 3.19 -4.31
C LEU A 218 6.34 4.68 -3.93
N ASN A 219 7.48 5.37 -3.99
CA ASN A 219 7.56 6.82 -3.79
C ASN A 219 6.79 7.58 -4.88
N SER A 220 6.95 7.22 -6.16
CA SER A 220 6.22 7.87 -7.27
C SER A 220 4.70 7.72 -7.11
N LYS A 221 4.26 6.64 -6.49
CA LYS A 221 2.85 6.33 -6.24
C LYS A 221 2.36 6.76 -4.87
N ARG A 222 3.20 7.35 -4.01
CA ARG A 222 2.89 7.72 -2.60
C ARG A 222 2.39 6.53 -1.75
N CYS A 223 2.83 5.32 -2.06
CA CYS A 223 2.52 4.08 -1.32
C CYS A 223 3.51 3.90 -0.14
N PHE A 224 3.47 4.85 0.80
CA PHE A 224 4.44 4.92 1.88
C PHE A 224 4.25 3.84 2.96
N ASP A 225 3.03 3.34 3.15
CA ASP A 225 2.76 2.25 4.10
C ASP A 225 3.37 0.93 3.64
N GLU A 226 3.20 0.62 2.36
CA GLU A 226 3.81 -0.55 1.72
C GLU A 226 5.33 -0.46 1.72
N LEU A 227 5.88 0.72 1.40
CA LEU A 227 7.32 0.93 1.39
C LEU A 227 7.91 0.80 2.79
N LEU A 228 7.21 1.29 3.82
CA LEU A 228 7.64 1.17 5.21
C LEU A 228 7.80 -0.29 5.64
N VAL A 229 6.85 -1.16 5.27
CA VAL A 229 6.92 -2.60 5.55
C VAL A 229 8.14 -3.23 4.89
N LEU A 230 8.42 -2.89 3.62
CA LEU A 230 9.58 -3.43 2.91
C LEU A 230 10.92 -2.94 3.49
N GLU A 231 11.01 -1.67 3.89
CA GLU A 231 12.23 -1.17 4.54
C GLU A 231 12.45 -1.85 5.90
N GLU A 232 11.39 -2.10 6.67
CA GLU A 232 11.48 -2.85 7.93
C GLU A 232 11.97 -4.28 7.70
N GLU A 233 11.37 -5.02 6.76
CA GLU A 233 11.76 -6.39 6.42
C GLU A 233 13.21 -6.48 5.93
N SER A 234 13.69 -5.46 5.21
CA SER A 234 15.08 -5.37 4.74
C SER A 234 16.07 -4.94 5.83
N GLY A 235 15.60 -4.59 7.03
CA GLY A 235 16.43 -4.07 8.12
C GLY A 235 16.93 -2.64 7.92
N ASN A 236 16.44 -1.92 6.91
CA ASN A 236 16.83 -0.53 6.65
C ASN A 236 16.03 0.46 7.51
N PHE A 237 16.35 0.49 8.80
CA PHE A 237 15.66 1.32 9.78
C PHE A 237 15.84 2.83 9.54
N VAL A 238 16.94 3.25 8.91
CA VAL A 238 17.13 4.66 8.49
C VAL A 238 16.13 5.02 7.39
N GLY A 239 15.94 4.14 6.41
CA GLY A 239 14.92 4.29 5.37
C GLY A 239 13.51 4.36 5.96
N ALA A 240 13.18 3.45 6.87
CA ALA A 240 11.89 3.43 7.56
C ALA A 240 11.64 4.72 8.37
N ALA A 241 12.66 5.23 9.07
CA ALA A 241 12.58 6.52 9.77
C ALA A 241 12.29 7.67 8.81
N ASN A 242 12.98 7.73 7.66
CA ASN A 242 12.77 8.77 6.64
C ASN A 242 11.37 8.72 6.02
N ILE A 243 10.81 7.53 5.80
CA ILE A 243 9.43 7.37 5.33
C ILE A 243 8.44 7.85 6.40
N ALA A 244 8.64 7.46 7.66
CA ALA A 244 7.82 7.96 8.76
C ALA A 244 7.88 9.50 8.85
N ARG A 245 9.05 10.11 8.64
CA ARG A 245 9.21 11.58 8.53
C ARG A 245 8.40 12.16 7.38
N LEU A 246 8.45 11.56 6.19
CA LEU A 246 7.67 12.01 5.02
C LEU A 246 6.16 11.97 5.28
N LYS A 247 5.69 10.97 6.04
CA LYS A 247 4.28 10.86 6.45
C LYS A 247 3.87 11.85 7.55
N GLY A 248 4.83 12.50 8.20
CA GLY A 248 4.62 13.36 9.36
C GLY A 248 4.46 12.60 10.68
N ASP A 249 4.90 11.34 10.76
CA ASP A 249 4.82 10.52 11.97
C ASP A 249 6.17 10.51 12.71
N ILE A 250 6.40 11.56 13.49
CA ILE A 250 7.71 11.84 14.11
C ILE A 250 8.05 10.88 15.23
N LEU A 251 7.07 10.50 16.04
CA LEU A 251 7.29 9.50 17.09
C LEU A 251 7.64 8.15 16.48
N ARG A 252 6.95 7.74 15.41
CA ARG A 252 7.30 6.51 14.69
C ARG A 252 8.70 6.60 14.07
N SER A 253 9.11 7.75 13.54
CA SER A 253 10.50 7.96 13.12
C SER A 253 11.49 7.80 14.29
N ALA A 254 11.17 8.33 15.46
CA ALA A 254 11.99 8.21 16.66
C ALA A 254 12.06 6.78 17.20
N ASP A 255 11.11 5.90 16.85
CA ASP A 255 11.13 4.47 17.21
C ASP A 255 12.08 3.65 16.33
N TRP A 256 12.26 4.04 15.07
CA TRP A 256 13.14 3.33 14.13
C TRP A 256 14.61 3.71 14.29
N LEU A 257 14.90 4.98 14.58
CA LEU A 257 16.28 5.49 14.67
C LEU A 257 17.16 4.74 15.69
N PRO A 258 16.69 4.36 16.89
CA PRO A 258 17.48 3.54 17.83
C PRO A 258 17.86 2.19 17.24
N LYS A 259 16.98 1.55 16.46
CA LYS A 259 17.28 0.28 15.78
C LYS A 259 18.37 0.43 14.71
N ALA A 260 18.54 1.64 14.17
CA ALA A 260 19.64 2.01 13.26
C ALA A 260 20.93 2.43 13.98
N GLY A 261 20.96 2.43 15.32
CA GLY A 261 22.07 2.96 16.12
C GLY A 261 22.06 4.49 16.31
N ASN A 262 21.10 5.21 15.74
CA ASN A 262 20.99 6.68 15.81
C ASN A 262 20.23 7.15 17.05
N HIS A 263 20.71 6.76 18.24
CA HIS A 263 20.03 7.07 19.51
C HIS A 263 20.00 8.58 19.79
N LYS A 264 21.10 9.29 19.51
CA LYS A 264 21.17 10.76 19.68
C LYS A 264 20.08 11.50 18.91
N GLU A 265 19.84 11.13 17.65
CA GLU A 265 18.79 11.77 16.83
C GLU A 265 17.41 11.44 17.39
N ALA A 266 17.15 10.17 17.72
CA ALA A 266 15.89 9.73 18.33
C ALA A 266 15.53 10.50 19.61
N CYS A 267 16.51 10.72 20.50
CA CYS A 267 16.34 11.52 21.71
C CYS A 267 15.92 12.96 21.38
N ASN A 268 16.65 13.62 20.47
CA ASN A 268 16.34 15.00 20.07
C ASN A 268 14.95 15.10 19.44
N LEU A 269 14.56 14.15 18.58
CA LEU A 269 13.22 14.15 17.98
C LEU A 269 12.12 14.03 19.04
N THR A 270 12.33 13.16 20.03
CA THR A 270 11.38 12.95 21.13
C THR A 270 11.26 14.21 21.99
N LEU A 271 12.38 14.84 22.36
CA LEU A 271 12.38 16.09 23.13
C LEU A 271 11.72 17.24 22.37
N ASN A 272 12.00 17.38 21.07
CA ASN A 272 11.39 18.41 20.22
C ASN A 272 9.89 18.21 20.07
N TYR A 273 9.44 16.97 19.92
CA TYR A 273 8.02 16.64 19.90
C TYR A 273 7.34 17.05 21.21
N VAL A 274 7.96 16.73 22.36
CA VAL A 274 7.45 17.12 23.67
C VAL A 274 7.41 18.64 23.83
N LEU A 275 8.47 19.35 23.43
CA LEU A 275 8.56 20.80 23.49
C LEU A 275 7.44 21.45 22.68
N SER A 276 7.31 21.07 21.40
CA SER A 276 6.31 21.64 20.52
C SER A 276 4.88 21.42 21.03
N ASN A 277 4.56 20.20 21.49
CA ASN A 277 3.24 19.91 22.03
C ASN A 277 2.99 20.59 23.39
N SER A 278 4.04 20.92 24.13
CA SER A 278 3.93 21.68 25.39
C SER A 278 3.72 23.18 25.15
N LEU A 279 4.38 23.75 24.14
CA LEU A 279 4.26 25.17 23.81
C LEU A 279 2.94 25.44 23.08
N TRP A 280 2.60 24.62 22.09
CA TRP A 280 1.61 24.95 21.08
C TRP A 280 0.40 24.01 21.04
N SER A 281 0.08 23.31 22.14
CA SER A 281 -1.18 22.57 22.23
C SER A 281 -2.39 23.47 21.91
N SER A 282 -3.54 22.88 21.56
CA SER A 282 -4.78 23.63 21.36
C SER A 282 -5.02 24.62 22.52
N GLU A 283 -5.43 25.84 22.18
CA GLU A 283 -5.65 26.99 23.10
C GLU A 283 -4.40 27.55 23.80
N SER A 284 -3.21 26.98 23.57
CA SER A 284 -1.97 27.49 24.15
C SER A 284 -1.42 28.68 23.37
N ARG A 285 -0.97 29.69 24.12
CA ARG A 285 -0.30 30.87 23.59
C ARG A 285 1.22 30.75 23.61
N GLY A 286 1.79 29.56 23.47
CA GLY A 286 3.25 29.36 23.56
C GLY A 286 3.82 29.33 24.97
N TRP A 287 3.12 29.85 25.98
CA TRP A 287 3.54 29.80 27.38
C TRP A 287 2.32 29.93 28.32
N PRO A 288 2.31 29.29 29.50
CA PRO A 288 3.29 28.33 30.04
C PRO A 288 3.21 26.94 29.40
N LEU A 289 4.25 26.13 29.59
CA LEU A 289 4.32 24.75 29.08
C LEU A 289 3.14 23.90 29.58
N LYS A 290 2.32 23.42 28.64
CA LYS A 290 1.14 22.61 28.95
C LYS A 290 1.50 21.14 29.19
N GLN A 291 0.66 20.49 30.00
CA GLN A 291 0.71 19.05 30.24
C GLN A 291 -0.10 18.33 29.16
N PHE A 292 0.36 17.16 28.73
CA PHE A 292 -0.41 16.25 27.87
C PHE A 292 -0.15 14.78 28.23
N THR A 293 -1.04 13.89 27.81
CA THR A 293 -1.14 12.49 28.31
C THR A 293 0.17 11.71 28.22
N GLN A 294 0.87 11.77 27.10
CA GLN A 294 2.08 10.97 26.84
C GLN A 294 3.39 11.65 27.30
N LYS A 295 3.32 12.88 27.85
CA LYS A 295 4.50 13.71 28.10
C LYS A 295 5.54 13.02 28.98
N LYS A 296 5.11 12.49 30.13
CA LYS A 296 6.00 11.84 31.11
C LYS A 296 6.67 10.59 30.52
N GLU A 297 5.91 9.78 29.80
CA GLU A 297 6.43 8.57 29.15
C GLU A 297 7.49 8.89 28.09
N LEU A 298 7.23 9.89 27.24
CA LEU A 298 8.18 10.33 26.20
C LEU A 298 9.48 10.89 26.79
N LEU A 299 9.38 11.66 27.89
CA LEU A 299 10.56 12.19 28.58
C LEU A 299 11.41 11.07 29.20
N GLU A 300 10.80 10.08 29.86
CA GLU A 300 11.52 8.93 30.40
C GLU A 300 12.12 8.05 29.30
N LYS A 301 11.42 7.87 28.18
CA LYS A 301 11.94 7.20 26.99
C LYS A 301 13.19 7.90 26.44
N ALA A 302 13.17 9.23 26.32
CA ALA A 302 14.33 9.99 25.88
C ALA A 302 15.52 9.82 26.84
N LYS A 303 15.29 9.84 28.16
CA LYS A 303 16.32 9.58 29.18
C LYS A 303 16.92 8.17 29.04
N LEU A 304 16.10 7.16 28.83
CA LEU A 304 16.55 5.77 28.64
C LEU A 304 17.40 5.61 27.37
N LEU A 305 16.94 6.16 26.24
CA LEU A 305 17.68 6.12 24.98
C LEU A 305 19.05 6.82 25.09
N ALA A 306 19.12 7.92 25.83
CA ALA A 306 20.36 8.67 26.01
C ALA A 306 21.43 7.92 26.82
N LYS A 307 21.08 6.84 27.56
CA LYS A 307 22.07 5.99 28.25
C LYS A 307 22.96 5.19 27.30
N ASN A 308 22.50 4.97 26.07
CA ASN A 308 23.27 4.28 25.03
C ASN A 308 24.31 5.19 24.35
N GLU A 309 24.37 6.46 24.75
CA GLU A 309 25.27 7.49 24.20
C GLU A 309 26.31 7.90 25.26
N SER A 310 26.98 9.04 25.05
CA SER A 310 27.94 9.58 26.03
C SER A 310 27.27 10.04 27.33
N ASN A 311 27.95 9.90 28.46
CA ASN A 311 27.50 10.45 29.76
C ASN A 311 27.24 11.97 29.70
N LYS A 312 27.99 12.71 28.88
CA LYS A 312 27.75 14.14 28.64
C LYS A 312 26.39 14.38 27.97
N PHE A 313 26.03 13.55 26.99
CA PHE A 313 24.74 13.62 26.30
C PHE A 313 23.59 13.16 27.20
N TYR A 314 23.78 12.09 27.97
CA TYR A 314 22.79 11.66 28.96
C TYR A 314 22.44 12.78 29.95
N LYS A 315 23.44 13.45 30.54
CA LYS A 315 23.23 14.60 31.44
C LYS A 315 22.49 15.75 30.77
N PHE A 316 22.80 16.03 29.50
CA PHE A 316 22.10 17.03 28.71
C PHE A 316 20.61 16.66 28.54
N VAL A 317 20.30 15.43 28.12
CA VAL A 317 18.92 14.95 27.93
C VAL A 317 18.14 14.95 29.24
N CYS A 318 18.75 14.54 30.36
CA CYS A 318 18.11 14.65 31.67
C CYS A 318 17.76 16.10 32.01
N THR A 319 18.68 17.04 31.78
CA THR A 319 18.45 18.47 32.03
C THR A 319 17.29 19.00 31.19
N GLU A 320 17.28 18.73 29.88
CA GLU A 320 16.18 19.15 28.98
C GLU A 320 14.85 18.53 29.39
N ALA A 321 14.84 17.25 29.72
CA ALA A 321 13.62 16.55 30.13
C ALA A 321 13.05 17.10 31.45
N ASP A 322 13.91 17.41 32.42
CA ASP A 322 13.49 18.00 33.70
C ASP A 322 12.99 19.45 33.52
N ILE A 323 13.57 20.21 32.58
CA ILE A 323 13.07 21.55 32.19
C ILE A 323 11.71 21.44 31.52
N LEU A 324 11.50 20.45 30.65
CA LEU A 324 10.23 20.24 29.96
C LEU A 324 9.14 19.68 30.87
N SER A 325 9.51 19.05 31.99
CA SER A 325 8.54 18.54 32.97
C SER A 325 7.65 19.66 33.54
N ASN A 326 6.41 19.28 33.87
CA ASN A 326 5.46 20.14 34.57
C ASN A 326 5.54 20.00 36.10
N ASP A 327 6.50 19.23 36.60
CA ASP A 327 6.74 19.11 38.03
C ASP A 327 7.07 20.48 38.63
N GLN A 328 6.52 20.78 39.81
CA GLN A 328 6.84 22.03 40.50
C GLN A 328 8.33 22.04 40.87
N SER A 329 9.04 23.02 40.32
CA SER A 329 10.45 23.28 40.61
C SER A 329 10.58 24.55 41.44
N ASP A 330 11.30 24.49 42.56
CA ASP A 330 11.70 25.68 43.28
C ASP A 330 12.73 26.50 42.49
N LEU A 331 12.95 27.75 42.91
CA LEU A 331 13.89 28.66 42.25
C LEU A 331 15.32 28.08 42.20
N LEU A 332 15.70 27.28 43.21
CA LEU A 332 17.00 26.61 43.27
C LEU A 332 17.18 25.62 42.12
N ILE A 333 16.18 24.75 41.91
CA ILE A 333 16.19 23.73 40.87
C ILE A 333 16.19 24.41 39.49
N MET A 334 15.35 25.43 39.27
CA MET A 334 15.32 26.15 38.00
C MET A 334 16.66 26.84 37.68
N ASN A 335 17.33 27.42 38.68
CA ASN A 335 18.65 28.01 38.47
C ASN A 335 19.74 26.96 38.21
N LYS A 336 19.67 25.79 38.85
CA LYS A 336 20.55 24.65 38.54
C LYS A 336 20.35 24.17 37.11
N GLN A 337 19.10 24.07 36.66
CA GLN A 337 18.74 23.70 35.28
C GLN A 337 19.25 24.73 34.26
N LEU A 338 19.11 26.02 34.53
CA LEU A 338 19.67 27.09 33.69
C LEU A 338 21.20 26.97 33.58
N ASN A 339 21.89 26.81 34.71
CA ASN A 339 23.34 26.68 34.74
C ASN A 339 23.83 25.40 34.04
N ALA A 340 23.10 24.29 34.19
CA ALA A 340 23.37 23.07 33.43
C ALA A 340 23.18 23.30 31.92
N SER A 341 22.10 23.98 31.52
CA SER A 341 21.83 24.32 30.12
C SER A 341 22.95 25.17 29.51
N LYS A 342 23.45 26.17 30.24
CA LYS A 342 24.62 26.98 29.81
C LYS A 342 25.87 26.13 29.59
N ARG A 343 26.16 25.18 30.51
CA ARG A 343 27.30 24.25 30.36
C ARG A 343 27.14 23.33 29.15
N HIS A 344 25.90 22.97 28.84
CA HIS A 344 25.55 22.15 27.67
C HIS A 344 25.41 22.95 26.38
N GLN A 345 25.48 24.30 26.44
CA GLN A 345 25.22 25.21 25.33
C GLN A 345 23.82 25.01 24.72
N SER A 346 22.84 24.69 25.56
CA SER A 346 21.46 24.46 25.13
C SER A 346 20.68 25.77 25.09
N VAL A 347 20.46 26.30 23.88
CA VAL A 347 19.63 27.49 23.69
C VAL A 347 18.17 27.24 24.11
N ASN A 348 17.65 26.04 23.84
CA ASN A 348 16.33 25.58 24.29
C ASN A 348 16.24 25.64 25.82
N GLY A 349 17.10 24.90 26.51
CA GLY A 349 17.11 24.82 27.96
C GLY A 349 17.33 26.17 28.63
N GLU A 350 18.25 26.99 28.12
CA GLU A 350 18.47 28.35 28.63
C GLU A 350 17.23 29.23 28.53
N THR A 351 16.55 29.22 27.37
CA THR A 351 15.36 30.04 27.14
C THR A 351 14.19 29.59 28.03
N LEU A 352 13.94 28.28 28.09
CA LEU A 352 12.84 27.71 28.87
C LEU A 352 13.07 27.86 30.37
N SER A 353 14.29 27.62 30.86
CA SER A 353 14.63 27.86 32.27
C SER A 353 14.50 29.33 32.64
N ALA A 354 14.98 30.25 31.81
CA ALA A 354 14.81 31.70 32.04
C ALA A 354 13.32 32.08 32.07
N GLY A 355 12.51 31.54 31.15
CA GLY A 355 11.06 31.73 31.12
C GLY A 355 10.36 31.23 32.39
N LYS A 356 10.72 30.04 32.89
CA LYS A 356 10.18 29.50 34.16
C LYS A 356 10.56 30.36 35.37
N ILE A 357 11.80 30.83 35.43
CA ILE A 357 12.27 31.72 36.50
C ILE A 357 11.53 33.05 36.47
N LEU A 358 11.33 33.63 35.28
CA LEU A 358 10.54 34.85 35.10
C LEU A 358 9.09 34.64 35.55
N ASP A 359 8.48 33.53 35.19
CA ASP A 359 7.13 33.18 35.62
C ASP A 359 7.03 33.09 37.16
N PHE A 360 8.03 32.46 37.80
CA PHE A 360 8.13 32.43 39.26
C PHE A 360 8.25 33.84 39.87
N HIS A 361 9.07 34.72 39.26
CA HIS A 361 9.19 36.11 39.70
C HIS A 361 7.86 36.87 39.61
N LEU A 362 7.11 36.68 38.52
CA LEU A 362 5.83 37.36 38.26
C LEU A 362 4.71 36.86 39.18
N HIS A 363 4.74 35.58 39.58
CA HIS A 363 3.80 35.00 40.54
C HIS A 363 4.20 35.24 42.01
N THR A 364 5.42 35.72 42.26
CA THR A 364 5.89 36.00 43.62
C THR A 364 5.36 37.35 44.09
N ASN A 365 4.72 37.37 45.25
CA ASN A 365 4.22 38.62 45.84
C ASN A 365 5.37 39.62 46.05
N SER A 366 5.13 40.88 45.67
CA SER A 366 6.03 42.01 45.89
C SER A 366 6.62 42.10 47.31
N SER A 367 5.90 41.68 48.35
CA SER A 367 6.39 41.67 49.73
C SER A 367 7.56 40.72 49.99
N LYS A 368 7.79 39.74 49.10
CA LYS A 368 8.91 38.80 49.17
C LYS A 368 10.17 39.30 48.44
N TYR A 369 10.08 40.43 47.73
CA TYR A 369 11.21 41.00 47.02
C TYR A 369 12.19 41.66 47.99
N VAL A 370 13.45 41.26 47.90
CA VAL A 370 14.54 41.82 48.68
C VAL A 370 15.11 43.04 47.96
N TRP A 371 15.33 44.13 48.70
CA TRP A 371 16.10 45.28 48.26
C TRP A 371 17.58 45.00 48.48
N GLU A 372 18.39 45.07 47.42
CA GLU A 372 19.83 44.81 47.44
C GLU A 372 20.58 46.10 47.10
N ASP A 373 21.43 46.58 48.01
CA ASP A 373 22.23 47.81 47.86
C ASP A 373 23.59 47.57 47.15
N GLU A 374 24.04 46.32 46.99
CA GLU A 374 25.32 45.98 46.34
C GLU A 374 25.17 44.96 45.20
N LEU A 375 25.86 45.25 44.09
CA LEU A 375 25.96 44.43 42.88
C LEU A 375 26.85 43.21 43.13
N VAL A 376 26.26 42.01 43.20
CA VAL A 376 27.03 40.76 43.04
C VAL A 376 26.40 39.89 41.96
N LEU A 377 26.69 40.25 40.71
CA LEU A 377 26.34 39.51 39.49
C LEU A 377 27.33 38.37 39.24
N ASP A 378 27.41 37.42 40.18
CA ASP A 378 28.05 36.15 39.87
C ASP A 378 27.01 35.02 39.92
N GLY A 379 27.00 34.18 38.89
CA GLY A 379 25.93 33.20 38.58
C GLY A 379 25.69 32.12 39.64
N THR A 380 26.44 32.19 40.73
CA THR A 380 26.42 31.28 41.89
C THR A 380 25.52 31.81 43.03
N ILE A 381 25.03 33.05 42.94
CA ILE A 381 24.40 33.76 44.08
C ILE A 381 22.94 34.18 43.79
N CYS A 382 22.09 33.22 43.46
CA CYS A 382 20.65 33.37 43.73
C CYS A 382 20.28 32.32 44.79
N LYS A 383 20.55 32.64 46.06
CA LYS A 383 20.20 31.82 47.24
C LYS A 383 18.68 31.84 47.48
N ASN A 384 17.87 31.46 46.50
CA ASN A 384 16.40 31.48 46.56
C ASN A 384 15.79 32.86 46.87
N ARG A 385 16.49 33.95 46.57
CA ARG A 385 15.99 35.31 46.77
C ARG A 385 15.46 35.85 45.46
N VAL A 386 14.33 36.54 45.53
CA VAL A 386 13.80 37.35 44.43
C VAL A 386 14.12 38.82 44.73
N SER A 387 14.64 39.53 43.75
CA SER A 387 14.96 40.95 43.80
C SER A 387 14.66 41.58 42.44
N VAL A 388 14.59 42.91 42.38
CA VAL A 388 14.41 43.61 41.09
C VAL A 388 15.61 43.34 40.17
N GLN A 389 16.81 43.25 40.74
CA GLN A 389 18.03 42.97 39.99
C GLN A 389 18.00 41.58 39.34
N THR A 390 17.59 40.55 40.09
CA THR A 390 17.46 39.18 39.56
C THR A 390 16.38 39.09 38.48
N LEU A 391 15.24 39.77 38.67
CA LEU A 391 14.20 39.89 37.63
C LEU A 391 14.76 40.49 36.33
N VAL A 392 15.48 41.62 36.41
CA VAL A 392 16.08 42.29 35.24
C VAL A 392 17.11 41.38 34.56
N TYR A 393 17.92 40.67 35.33
CA TYR A 393 18.91 39.72 34.80
C TYR A 393 18.26 38.59 34.00
N PHE A 394 17.25 37.91 34.58
CA PHE A 394 16.56 36.82 33.88
C PHE A 394 15.74 37.33 32.69
N TRP A 395 15.20 38.55 32.77
CA TRP A 395 14.53 39.21 31.66
C TRP A 395 15.50 39.46 30.50
N SER A 396 16.68 40.02 30.79
CA SER A 396 17.72 40.22 29.77
C SER A 396 18.14 38.89 29.15
N CYS A 397 18.38 37.86 29.98
CA CYS A 397 18.77 36.53 29.52
C CYS A 397 17.74 35.95 28.54
N TRP A 398 16.45 35.97 28.91
CA TRP A 398 15.37 35.48 28.05
C TRP A 398 15.22 36.33 26.78
N ARG A 399 15.16 37.66 26.92
CA ARG A 399 15.03 38.62 25.82
C ARG A 399 16.12 38.42 24.77
N ASP A 400 17.37 38.27 25.19
CA ASP A 400 18.50 38.13 24.27
C ASP A 400 18.37 36.86 23.40
N LYS A 401 17.81 35.77 23.94
CA LYS A 401 17.53 34.55 23.15
C LYS A 401 16.41 34.75 22.14
N ILE A 402 15.31 35.40 22.55
CA ILE A 402 14.18 35.69 21.67
C ILE A 402 14.57 36.65 20.54
N VAL A 403 15.34 37.71 20.85
CA VAL A 403 15.86 38.64 19.83
C VAL A 403 16.74 37.90 18.82
N ASN A 404 17.60 36.98 19.27
CA ASN A 404 18.42 36.19 18.36
C ASN A 404 17.61 35.19 17.51
N LEU A 405 16.50 34.65 18.03
CA LEU A 405 15.53 33.88 17.25
C LEU A 405 14.90 34.73 16.15
N LEU A 406 14.44 35.94 16.48
CA LEU A 406 13.83 36.84 15.51
C LEU A 406 14.83 37.22 14.40
N LYS A 407 16.09 37.50 14.76
CA LYS A 407 17.19 37.74 13.81
C LYS A 407 17.43 36.54 12.90
N TYR A 408 17.48 35.33 13.45
CA TYR A 408 17.62 34.12 12.64
C TYR A 408 16.45 33.92 11.66
N LEU A 409 15.21 34.23 12.06
CA LEU A 409 14.07 34.19 11.14
C LEU A 409 14.26 35.18 9.95
N GLU A 410 14.94 36.31 10.14
CA GLU A 410 15.26 37.21 9.03
C GLU A 410 16.26 36.58 8.05
N CYS A 411 17.28 35.93 8.59
CA CYS A 411 18.31 35.22 7.83
C CYS A 411 17.72 34.11 6.93
N LEU A 412 16.59 33.50 7.31
CA LEU A 412 15.93 32.49 6.47
C LEU A 412 15.49 33.04 5.10
N LYS A 413 15.26 34.35 4.97
CA LYS A 413 14.92 34.99 3.68
C LYS A 413 16.16 35.26 2.83
N SER A 414 17.27 35.68 3.46
CA SER A 414 18.51 36.08 2.79
C SER A 414 19.50 34.94 2.57
N GLN A 415 19.30 33.78 3.21
CA GLN A 415 20.23 32.64 3.24
C GLN A 415 21.62 32.96 3.83
N ASP A 416 21.76 34.07 4.57
CA ASP A 416 23.00 34.46 5.24
C ASP A 416 22.92 34.13 6.73
N PHE A 417 23.66 33.10 7.17
CA PHE A 417 23.50 32.47 8.49
C PHE A 417 24.69 32.69 9.44
N ASN A 418 25.72 33.44 9.03
CA ASN A 418 27.07 33.31 9.61
C ASN A 418 27.14 33.49 11.13
N ASP A 419 26.36 34.40 11.73
CA ASP A 419 26.44 34.68 13.17
C ASP A 419 25.35 33.98 14.02
N TYR A 420 24.30 33.44 13.39
CA TYR A 420 23.10 32.95 14.09
C TYR A 420 22.80 31.47 13.86
N LYS A 421 23.68 30.72 13.19
CA LYS A 421 23.47 29.31 12.83
C LYS A 421 23.11 28.41 14.02
N SER A 422 23.68 28.68 15.20
CA SER A 422 23.38 27.94 16.44
C SER A 422 21.95 28.12 16.94
N TYR A 423 21.25 29.18 16.51
CA TYR A 423 19.84 29.42 16.82
C TYR A 423 18.90 28.73 15.85
N GLY A 424 19.40 28.13 14.76
CA GLY A 424 18.52 27.55 13.75
C GLY A 424 17.66 26.41 14.26
N ASP A 425 18.28 25.44 14.93
CA ASP A 425 17.55 24.34 15.55
C ASP A 425 16.61 24.86 16.64
N PHE A 426 17.06 25.85 17.44
CA PHE A 426 16.22 26.52 18.44
C PHE A 426 14.97 27.14 17.83
N CYS A 427 15.09 27.90 16.73
CA CYS A 427 13.96 28.58 16.09
C CYS A 427 12.90 27.58 15.62
N PHE A 428 13.33 26.51 14.96
CA PHE A 428 12.42 25.48 14.46
C PHE A 428 11.79 24.68 15.61
N ASN A 429 12.57 24.32 16.63
CA ASN A 429 12.06 23.61 17.81
C ASN A 429 11.07 24.47 18.60
N TYR A 430 11.39 25.76 18.80
CA TYR A 430 10.55 26.70 19.53
C TYR A 430 9.24 26.97 18.80
N LEU A 431 9.24 27.15 17.48
CA LEU A 431 8.01 27.35 16.70
C LEU A 431 7.25 26.06 16.40
N GLY A 432 7.80 24.89 16.74
CA GLY A 432 7.17 23.61 16.39
C GLY A 432 7.17 23.36 14.88
N VAL A 433 8.26 23.71 14.20
CA VAL A 433 8.43 23.56 12.75
C VAL A 433 9.49 22.50 12.49
N TRP A 434 9.19 21.61 11.57
CA TRP A 434 10.08 20.55 11.14
C TRP A 434 10.64 20.82 9.75
N ARG A 435 11.95 20.67 9.59
CA ARG A 435 12.64 20.86 8.30
C ARG A 435 12.90 19.52 7.64
N LEU A 436 12.32 19.32 6.46
CA LEU A 436 12.50 18.13 5.64
C LEU A 436 13.27 18.49 4.35
N TYR A 437 14.28 17.71 4.03
CA TYR A 437 15.03 17.84 2.78
C TYR A 437 14.54 16.78 1.80
N ASN A 438 14.01 17.21 0.66
CA ASN A 438 13.51 16.33 -0.40
C ASN A 438 14.06 16.77 -1.76
N ASN A 439 14.96 15.98 -2.35
CA ASN A 439 15.52 16.19 -3.69
C ASN A 439 16.01 17.64 -3.95
N GLY A 440 16.71 18.22 -2.97
CA GLY A 440 17.25 19.59 -3.05
C GLY A 440 16.30 20.69 -2.58
N ASN A 441 15.02 20.39 -2.37
CA ASN A 441 14.04 21.33 -1.83
C ASN A 441 13.86 21.15 -0.31
N ILE A 442 13.72 22.27 0.39
CA ILE A 442 13.42 22.30 1.82
C ILE A 442 11.91 22.49 2.00
N ILE A 443 11.28 21.53 2.66
CA ILE A 443 9.86 21.59 3.05
C ILE A 443 9.80 21.84 4.55
N TYR A 444 9.03 22.84 4.97
CA TYR A 444 8.76 23.12 6.38
C TYR A 444 7.38 22.56 6.74
N LEU A 445 7.32 21.69 7.74
CA LEU A 445 6.10 21.05 8.22
C LEU A 445 5.78 21.56 9.62
N LEU A 446 4.52 21.85 9.90
CA LEU A 446 4.05 22.27 11.22
C LEU A 446 3.76 21.03 12.06
N LEU A 447 4.35 20.97 13.26
CA LEU A 447 4.06 19.92 14.24
C LEU A 447 2.68 20.08 14.85
N ASN A 448 2.21 21.32 14.96
CA ASN A 448 0.86 21.65 15.37
C ASN A 448 0.31 22.75 14.44
N SER A 449 -0.68 22.40 13.63
CA SER A 449 -1.36 23.33 12.71
C SER A 449 -2.22 24.36 13.44
N ASP A 450 -2.62 24.06 14.67
CA ASP A 450 -3.51 24.88 15.48
C ASP A 450 -2.73 25.83 16.41
N ALA A 451 -1.40 25.86 16.28
CA ALA A 451 -0.55 26.77 17.04
C ALA A 451 -0.99 28.23 16.81
N GLU A 452 -1.08 29.02 17.89
CA GLU A 452 -1.66 30.36 17.84
C GLU A 452 -0.97 31.27 16.81
N TRP A 453 0.36 31.17 16.68
CA TRP A 453 1.15 31.98 15.76
C TRP A 453 0.88 31.68 14.27
N VAL A 454 0.26 30.53 13.93
CA VAL A 454 -0.09 30.12 12.55
C VAL A 454 -1.60 30.00 12.30
N ARG A 455 -2.44 30.21 13.31
CA ARG A 455 -3.90 30.05 13.22
C ARG A 455 -4.54 30.86 12.08
N ASP A 456 -4.06 32.09 11.85
CA ASP A 456 -4.60 32.96 10.80
C ASP A 456 -4.10 32.61 9.38
N LEU A 457 -3.05 31.79 9.28
CA LEU A 457 -2.51 31.27 8.02
C LEU A 457 -3.17 29.94 7.61
N ALA A 458 -3.64 29.14 8.56
CA ALA A 458 -4.18 27.80 8.34
C ALA A 458 -5.41 27.78 7.39
N ASN A 459 -6.14 28.90 7.26
CA ASN A 459 -7.26 29.03 6.34
C ASN A 459 -6.84 29.19 4.86
N ARG A 460 -5.55 29.28 4.54
CA ARG A 460 -5.05 29.42 3.16
C ARG A 460 -3.98 28.38 2.85
N HIS A 461 -4.43 27.25 2.30
CA HIS A 461 -3.63 26.25 1.59
C HIS A 461 -2.76 25.32 2.45
N ALA A 462 -3.39 24.44 3.23
CA ALA A 462 -2.74 23.20 3.64
C ALA A 462 -2.76 22.20 2.46
N SER A 463 -1.84 22.37 1.50
CA SER A 463 -1.56 21.30 0.54
C SER A 463 -0.56 20.34 1.20
N GLY A 464 -0.99 19.11 1.47
CA GLY A 464 -0.10 18.09 2.02
C GLY A 464 -0.77 16.72 2.09
N SER A 465 -0.23 15.75 1.37
CA SER A 465 -0.67 14.35 1.37
C SER A 465 -0.17 13.56 2.58
N GLY A 466 -0.07 14.19 3.76
CA GLY A 466 0.49 13.63 4.99
C GLY A 466 -0.22 14.17 6.23
N LYS A 467 0.09 13.63 7.42
CA LYS A 467 -0.58 14.02 8.69
C LYS A 467 -0.30 15.47 9.13
N LEU A 468 0.73 16.12 8.59
CA LEU A 468 1.18 17.45 8.99
C LEU A 468 1.01 18.48 7.86
N ALA A 469 0.62 19.70 8.22
CA ALA A 469 0.49 20.81 7.28
C ALA A 469 1.87 21.36 6.88
N SER A 470 2.03 21.78 5.62
CA SER A 470 3.25 22.44 5.14
C SER A 470 3.11 23.96 5.20
N ILE A 471 4.22 24.67 5.41
CA ILE A 471 4.29 26.14 5.46
C ILE A 471 5.42 26.67 4.57
N ASN A 472 5.17 27.74 3.81
CA ASN A 472 6.23 28.39 3.03
C ASN A 472 7.16 29.20 3.95
N VAL A 473 8.46 29.28 3.63
CA VAL A 473 9.43 30.05 4.43
C VAL A 473 9.03 31.52 4.62
N ARG A 474 8.40 32.15 3.62
CA ARG A 474 7.93 33.54 3.74
C ARG A 474 6.79 33.68 4.75
N GLN A 475 5.87 32.71 4.76
CA GLN A 475 4.77 32.64 5.72
C GLN A 475 5.29 32.37 7.12
N LEU A 476 6.20 31.39 7.27
CA LEU A 476 6.87 31.08 8.53
C LEU A 476 7.53 32.32 9.14
N VAL A 477 8.32 33.05 8.36
CA VAL A 477 9.00 34.25 8.84
C VAL A 477 8.03 35.38 9.14
N SER A 478 6.96 35.54 8.35
CA SER A 478 5.97 36.60 8.61
C SER A 478 5.17 36.32 9.88
N ALA A 479 4.67 35.11 10.04
CA ALA A 479 3.85 34.72 11.19
C ALA A 479 4.68 34.67 12.49
N GLY A 480 5.85 34.03 12.44
CA GLY A 480 6.73 33.94 13.61
C GLY A 480 7.32 35.28 14.08
N LYS A 481 7.25 36.35 13.26
CA LYS A 481 7.63 37.71 13.67
C LYS A 481 6.46 38.53 14.23
N ASN A 482 5.25 38.25 13.76
CA ASN A 482 4.07 39.02 14.14
C ASN A 482 3.53 38.57 15.51
N TYR A 483 3.74 37.30 15.83
CA TYR A 483 3.60 36.77 17.18
C TYR A 483 4.80 37.22 18.02
#